data_AF-A0A2Z7CWF3-F1
#
_entry.id   AF-A0A2Z7CWF3-F1
#
_cell.length_a   1.000
_cell.length_b   1.000
_cell.length_c   1.000
_cell.angle_alpha   90.00
_cell.angle_beta   90.00
_cell.angle_gamma   90.00
#
_symmetry.space_group_name_H-M   'P 1'
#
loop_
_entity.id
_entity.type
_entity.pdbx_description
1 polymer ?
#
loop_
_entity_poly.entity_id
_entity_poly.type
_entity_poly.pdbx_seq_one_letter_code
_entity_poly.pdbx_strand_id
1 'polypeptide(L)'
;MSFGTLAAVLPDAKELLAAVSDFSRINSDTERVAWVGRNYGNILRVSKSLLTRLLKVFGQSGPTREFLEALQKEVMEGDLLKDCLELGSNDLQGLIQVFKDIVTQYAYTSTKTEL
;
A
#
# COMPACT_ATOMS: atom_id res chain seq x y z
N MET A 1 -10.97 -14.39 11.79
CA MET A 1 -9.73 -14.12 11.06
C MET A 1 -8.76 -15.25 11.37
N SER A 2 -8.14 -15.94 10.40
CA SER A 2 -7.18 -17.03 10.68
C SER A 2 -5.74 -16.55 10.51
N PHE A 3 -4.81 -17.12 11.28
CA PHE A 3 -3.38 -16.79 11.23
C PHE A 3 -2.78 -16.99 9.82
N GLY A 4 -3.27 -17.99 9.08
CA GLY A 4 -2.85 -18.25 7.71
C GLY A 4 -3.19 -17.11 6.74
N THR A 5 -4.31 -16.40 6.95
CA THR A 5 -4.72 -15.29 6.08
C THR A 5 -3.86 -14.04 6.30
N LEU A 6 -3.41 -13.78 7.54
CA LEU A 6 -2.50 -12.67 7.86
C LEU A 6 -1.05 -12.97 7.42
N ALA A 7 -0.57 -14.21 7.61
CA ALA A 7 0.75 -14.62 7.14
C ALA A 7 0.92 -14.46 5.62
N ALA A 8 -0.16 -14.62 4.85
CA ALA A 8 -0.14 -14.44 3.41
C ALA A 8 0.07 -12.98 2.95
N VAL A 9 -0.21 -11.99 3.80
CA VAL A 9 -0.08 -10.54 3.51
C VAL A 9 1.38 -10.08 3.68
N LEU A 10 2.12 -10.70 4.59
CA LEU A 10 3.43 -10.24 5.03
C LEU A 10 4.50 -10.15 3.92
N PRO A 11 4.60 -11.08 2.96
CA PRO A 11 5.59 -10.98 1.88
C PRO A 11 5.37 -9.73 1.01
N ASP A 12 4.13 -9.46 0.61
CA ASP A 12 3.79 -8.32 -0.24
C ASP A 12 4.06 -6.98 0.50
N ALA A 13 3.73 -6.92 1.79
CA ALA A 13 4.01 -5.75 2.62
C ALA A 13 5.52 -5.50 2.77
N LYS A 14 6.33 -6.56 2.95
CA LYS A 14 7.79 -6.45 3.03
C LYS A 14 8.40 -5.96 1.72
N GLU A 15 7.92 -6.46 0.59
CA GLU A 15 8.40 -6.06 -0.74
C GLU A 15 8.08 -4.57 -1.02
N LEU A 16 6.88 -4.10 -0.66
CA LEU A 16 6.54 -2.68 -0.77
C LEU A 16 7.37 -1.78 0.15
N LEU A 17 7.61 -2.19 1.40
CA LEU A 17 8.46 -1.43 2.32
C LEU A 17 9.91 -1.35 1.81
N ALA A 18 10.44 -2.41 1.22
CA ALA A 18 11.74 -2.40 0.59
C ALA A 18 11.79 -1.40 -0.58
N ALA A 19 10.78 -1.41 -1.46
CA ALA A 19 10.69 -0.47 -2.57
C ALA A 19 10.64 1.00 -2.09
N VAL A 20 9.87 1.30 -1.03
CA VAL A 20 9.81 2.64 -0.43
C VAL A 20 11.17 3.05 0.16
N SER A 21 11.84 2.13 0.86
CA SER A 21 13.16 2.36 1.43
C SER A 21 14.19 2.67 0.33
N ASP A 22 14.21 1.88 -0.74
CA ASP A 22 15.09 2.08 -1.89
C ASP A 22 14.85 3.43 -2.56
N PHE A 23 13.58 3.78 -2.82
CA PHE A 23 13.23 5.08 -3.38
C PHE A 23 13.67 6.26 -2.50
N SER A 24 13.46 6.15 -1.19
CA SER A 24 13.76 7.23 -0.23
C SER A 24 15.26 7.56 -0.13
N ARG A 25 16.13 6.61 -0.50
CA ARG A 25 17.59 6.78 -0.50
C ARG A 25 18.12 7.51 -1.73
N ILE A 26 17.30 7.70 -2.75
CA ILE A 26 17.70 8.37 -3.98
C ILE A 26 17.59 9.90 -3.77
N ASN A 27 18.71 10.60 -3.92
CA ASN A 27 18.79 12.05 -3.72
C ASN A 27 18.67 12.85 -5.04
N SER A 28 18.77 12.19 -6.19
CA SER A 28 18.67 12.82 -7.51
C SER A 28 17.29 12.62 -8.12
N ASP A 29 16.65 13.71 -8.56
CA ASP A 29 15.33 13.64 -9.20
C ASP A 29 15.36 12.86 -10.52
N THR A 30 16.44 12.97 -11.29
CA THR A 30 16.61 12.18 -12.53
C THR A 30 16.71 10.69 -12.22
N GLU A 31 17.43 10.35 -11.15
CA GLU A 31 17.58 8.97 -10.71
C GLU A 31 16.27 8.42 -10.12
N ARG A 32 15.47 9.24 -9.43
CA ARG A 32 14.12 8.90 -8.96
C ARG A 32 13.20 8.57 -10.12
N VAL A 33 13.17 9.40 -11.16
CA VAL A 33 12.37 9.15 -12.37
C VAL A 33 12.78 7.85 -13.04
N ALA A 34 14.09 7.62 -13.20
CA ALA A 34 14.60 6.39 -13.79
C ALA A 34 14.28 5.15 -12.91
N TRP A 35 14.33 5.29 -11.59
CA TRP A 35 13.93 4.23 -10.66
C TRP A 35 12.44 3.92 -10.78
N VAL A 36 11.57 4.94 -10.85
CA VAL A 36 10.13 4.75 -11.04
C VAL A 36 9.88 3.98 -12.33
N GLY A 37 10.48 4.39 -13.45
CA GLY A 37 10.32 3.70 -14.73
C GLY A 37 10.70 2.22 -14.69
N ARG A 38 11.72 1.84 -13.90
CA ARG A 38 12.15 0.43 -13.76
C ARG A 38 11.30 -0.37 -12.78
N ASN A 39 10.78 0.25 -11.73
CA ASN A 39 10.17 -0.47 -10.61
C ASN A 39 8.63 -0.40 -10.60
N TYR A 40 8.03 0.52 -11.35
CA TYR A 40 6.59 0.78 -11.36
C TYR A 40 5.75 -0.47 -11.56
N GLY A 41 6.05 -1.27 -12.59
CA GLY A 41 5.29 -2.49 -12.89
C GLY A 41 5.33 -3.51 -11.75
N ASN A 42 6.49 -3.64 -11.08
CA ASN A 42 6.62 -4.54 -9.95
C ASN A 42 5.85 -4.04 -8.72
N ILE A 43 5.98 -2.74 -8.40
CA ILE A 43 5.26 -2.11 -7.28
C ILE A 43 3.75 -2.25 -7.48
N LEU A 44 3.25 -1.96 -8.68
CA LEU A 44 1.84 -2.12 -9.02
C LEU A 44 1.36 -3.56 -8.84
N ARG A 45 2.14 -4.54 -9.29
CA ARG A 45 1.84 -5.98 -9.11
C ARG A 45 1.71 -6.35 -7.63
N VAL A 46 2.66 -5.91 -6.81
CA VAL A 46 2.70 -6.22 -5.38
C VAL A 46 1.55 -5.53 -4.64
N SER A 47 1.28 -4.26 -4.96
CA SER A 47 0.13 -3.53 -4.40
C SER A 47 -1.20 -4.22 -4.71
N LYS A 48 -1.41 -4.68 -5.95
CA LYS A 48 -2.61 -5.46 -6.33
C LYS A 48 -2.73 -6.76 -5.56
N SER A 49 -1.62 -7.48 -5.40
CA SER A 49 -1.55 -8.72 -4.61
C SER A 49 -1.90 -8.46 -3.13
N LEU A 50 -1.30 -7.43 -2.54
CA LEU A 50 -1.53 -7.04 -1.14
C LEU A 50 -2.99 -6.73 -0.88
N LEU A 51 -3.60 -5.86 -1.70
CA LEU A 51 -5.01 -5.45 -1.56
C LEU A 51 -5.95 -6.66 -1.71
N THR A 52 -5.67 -7.53 -2.68
CA THR A 52 -6.45 -8.77 -2.88
C THR A 52 -6.40 -9.67 -1.64
N ARG A 53 -5.24 -9.79 -0.99
CA ARG A 53 -5.09 -10.60 0.23
C ARG A 53 -5.73 -9.93 1.44
N LEU A 54 -5.60 -8.62 1.60
CA LEU A 54 -6.27 -7.86 2.66
C LEU A 54 -7.79 -8.00 2.54
N LEU A 55 -8.36 -7.92 1.34
CA LEU A 55 -9.80 -8.16 1.13
C LEU A 55 -10.26 -9.58 1.50
N LYS A 56 -9.37 -10.58 1.43
CA LYS A 56 -9.65 -11.93 1.94
C LYS A 56 -9.56 -12.01 3.46
N VAL A 57 -8.70 -11.21 4.09
CA VAL A 57 -8.61 -11.08 5.56
C VAL A 57 -9.88 -10.44 6.11
N PHE A 58 -10.34 -9.35 5.50
CA PHE A 58 -11.55 -8.63 5.87
C PHE A 58 -12.77 -9.25 5.19
N GLY A 59 -13.10 -10.49 5.54
CA GLY A 59 -14.13 -11.29 4.87
C GLY A 59 -15.59 -10.82 5.03
N GLN A 60 -15.88 -9.83 5.88
CA GLN A 60 -17.21 -9.24 6.03
C GLN A 60 -17.23 -7.79 5.55
N SER A 61 -18.36 -7.38 4.96
CA SER A 61 -18.68 -5.99 4.63
C SER A 61 -18.58 -5.09 5.86
N GLY A 62 -17.95 -3.93 5.69
CA GLY A 62 -17.73 -2.92 6.72
C GLY A 62 -16.77 -1.84 6.23
N PRO A 63 -16.61 -0.74 6.98
CA PRO A 63 -15.90 0.45 6.50
C PRO A 63 -14.48 0.16 5.98
N THR A 64 -13.73 -0.71 6.65
CA THR A 64 -12.38 -1.13 6.23
C THR A 64 -12.40 -1.90 4.91
N ARG A 65 -13.38 -2.78 4.72
CA ARG A 65 -13.49 -3.57 3.49
C ARG A 65 -13.89 -2.68 2.32
N GLU A 66 -14.88 -1.81 2.52
CA GLU A 66 -15.32 -0.84 1.50
C GLU A 66 -14.18 0.08 1.06
N PHE A 67 -13.39 0.56 2.01
CA PHE A 67 -12.18 1.34 1.72
C PHE A 67 -11.16 0.55 0.88
N LEU A 68 -10.89 -0.70 1.23
CA LEU A 68 -9.96 -1.55 0.48
C LEU A 68 -10.49 -1.91 -0.92
N GLU A 69 -11.80 -2.05 -1.09
CA GLU A 69 -12.45 -2.28 -2.39
C GLU A 69 -12.34 -1.04 -3.27
N ALA A 70 -12.56 0.16 -2.71
CA ALA A 70 -12.35 1.42 -3.41
C ALA A 70 -10.88 1.57 -3.84
N LEU A 71 -9.94 1.35 -2.93
CA LEU A 71 -8.51 1.42 -3.21
C LEU A 71 -8.06 0.37 -4.25
N GLN A 72 -8.60 -0.85 -4.18
CA GLN A 72 -8.32 -1.88 -5.18
C GLN A 72 -8.85 -1.47 -6.55
N LYS A 73 -10.06 -0.90 -6.62
CA LYS A 73 -10.65 -0.42 -7.87
C LYS A 73 -9.76 0.64 -8.51
N GLU A 74 -9.34 1.66 -7.76
CA GLU A 74 -8.50 2.74 -8.27
C GLU A 74 -7.10 2.25 -8.71
N VAL A 75 -6.52 1.29 -7.97
CA VAL A 75 -5.22 0.67 -8.32
C VAL A 75 -5.34 -0.30 -9.51
N MET A 76 -6.49 -0.96 -9.70
CA MET A 76 -6.71 -1.91 -10.81
C MET A 76 -7.08 -1.22 -12.11
N GLU A 77 -7.94 -0.19 -12.03
CA GLU A 77 -8.33 0.65 -13.16
C GLU A 77 -7.17 1.55 -13.61
N GLY A 78 -6.15 1.73 -12.76
CA GLY A 78 -4.87 2.35 -13.12
C GLY A 78 -4.88 3.87 -13.05
N ASP A 79 -6.02 4.46 -12.71
CA ASP A 79 -6.16 5.91 -12.56
C ASP A 79 -5.47 6.41 -11.28
N LEU A 80 -5.36 5.65 -10.19
CA LEU A 80 -4.76 6.19 -8.97
C LEU A 80 -3.28 6.63 -9.13
N LEU A 81 -2.47 5.77 -9.74
CA LEU A 81 -1.04 6.04 -9.91
C LEU A 81 -0.78 6.95 -11.10
N LYS A 82 -1.64 6.90 -12.13
CA LYS A 82 -1.61 7.82 -13.26
C LYS A 82 -1.97 9.23 -12.81
N ASP A 83 -3.03 9.39 -12.02
CA ASP A 83 -3.49 10.66 -11.46
C ASP A 83 -2.48 11.20 -10.43
N CYS A 84 -1.87 10.34 -9.58
CA CYS A 84 -0.76 10.77 -8.70
C CYS A 84 0.51 11.17 -9.46
N LEU A 85 0.78 10.58 -10.64
CA LEU A 85 1.90 10.98 -11.51
C LEU A 85 1.58 12.24 -12.32
N GLU A 86 0.31 12.47 -12.68
CA GLU A 86 -0.16 13.69 -13.36
C GLU A 86 -0.25 14.91 -12.41
N LEU A 87 -0.60 14.71 -11.14
CA LEU A 87 -0.80 15.79 -10.15
C LEU A 87 0.45 16.09 -9.29
N GLY A 88 1.41 15.15 -9.20
CA GLY A 88 2.73 15.37 -8.62
C GLY A 88 2.95 14.82 -7.20
N SER A 89 4.16 15.04 -6.67
CA SER A 89 4.69 14.37 -5.46
C SER A 89 3.90 14.58 -4.16
N ASN A 90 3.08 15.63 -4.09
CA ASN A 90 2.35 16.01 -2.89
C ASN A 90 1.20 15.04 -2.58
N ASP A 91 0.52 14.53 -3.61
CA ASP A 91 -0.63 13.63 -3.43
C ASP A 91 -0.18 12.22 -3.05
N LEU A 92 0.94 11.76 -3.60
CA LEU A 92 1.59 10.51 -3.20
C LEU A 92 2.05 10.56 -1.73
N GLN A 93 2.55 11.71 -1.28
CA GLN A 93 2.95 11.91 0.12
C GLN A 93 1.72 11.89 1.06
N GLY A 94 0.59 12.43 0.64
CA GLY A 94 -0.69 12.34 1.35
C GLY A 94 -1.19 10.89 1.48
N LEU A 95 -1.14 10.11 0.40
CA LEU A 95 -1.51 8.69 0.40
C LEU A 95 -0.62 7.84 1.32
N ILE A 96 0.69 8.07 1.32
CA ILE A 96 1.62 7.41 2.24
C ILE A 96 1.28 7.76 3.69
N GLN A 97 0.88 9.00 3.97
CA GLN A 97 0.52 9.43 5.32
C GLN A 97 -0.77 8.75 5.79
N VAL A 98 -1.81 8.70 4.95
CA VAL A 98 -3.06 7.97 5.26
C VAL A 98 -2.78 6.50 5.53
N PHE A 99 -1.93 5.86 4.71
CA PHE A 99 -1.54 4.46 4.94
C PHE A 99 -0.80 4.28 6.27
N LYS A 100 0.13 5.17 6.61
CA LYS A 100 0.82 5.15 7.92
C LYS A 100 -0.15 5.31 9.08
N ASP A 101 -1.14 6.19 8.95
CA ASP A 101 -2.13 6.44 10.00
C ASP A 101 -3.01 5.21 10.22
N ILE A 102 -3.43 4.54 9.14
CA ILE A 102 -4.17 3.27 9.21
C ILE A 102 -3.31 2.20 9.91
N VAL A 103 -2.07 1.98 9.47
CA VAL A 103 -1.16 0.99 10.07
C VAL A 103 -0.92 1.29 11.56
N THR A 104 -0.75 2.56 11.91
CA THR A 104 -0.51 3.01 13.30
C THR A 104 -1.73 2.76 14.17
N GLN A 105 -2.93 3.08 13.68
CA GLN A 105 -4.18 2.81 14.40
C GLN A 105 -4.37 1.32 14.63
N TYR A 106 -4.12 0.48 13.63
CA TYR A 106 -4.22 -0.98 13.77
C TYR A 106 -3.17 -1.56 14.75
N ALA A 107 -1.93 -1.06 14.70
CA ALA A 107 -0.88 -1.44 15.65
C ALA A 107 -1.23 -1.06 17.09
N TYR A 108 -1.76 0.15 17.32
CA TYR A 108 -2.19 0.62 18.63
C TYR A 108 -3.38 -0.17 19.20
N THR A 109 -4.33 -0.56 18.35
CA THR A 109 -5.44 -1.43 18.79
C THR A 109 -4.97 -2.83 19.18
N SER A 110 -3.90 -3.35 18.56
CA SER A 110 -3.31 -4.64 18.95
C SER A 110 -2.68 -4.59 20.35
N THR A 111 -2.04 -3.49 20.73
CA THR A 111 -1.46 -3.31 22.08
C THR A 111 -2.50 -3.08 23.19
N LYS A 112 -3.70 -2.59 22.85
CA LYS A 112 -4.76 -2.36 23.84
C LYS A 112 -5.60 -3.61 24.15
N THR A 113 -5.42 -4.68 23.36
CA THR A 113 -6.16 -5.94 23.53
C THR A 113 -5.35 -6.98 24.35
N GLU A 114 -4.13 -6.63 24.78
CA GLU A 114 -3.30 -7.46 25.66
C GLU A 114 -3.08 -6.85 27.07
N LEU A 115 -4.03 -6.03 27.53
CA LEU A 115 -4.10 -5.50 28.90
C LEU A 115 -5.24 -6.18 29.69
#